data_AF-A0A1D3D7A6-F1
#
_entry.id   AF-A0A1D3D7A6-F1
#
_cell.length_a   1.000
_cell.length_b   1.000
_cell.length_c   1.000
_cell.angle_alpha   90.00
_cell.angle_beta   90.00
_cell.angle_gamma   90.00
#
_symmetry.space_group_name_H-M   'P 1'
#
loop_
_entity.id
_entity.type
_entity.pdbx_description
1 polymer ?
#
loop_
_entity_poly.entity_id
_entity_poly.type
_entity_poly.pdbx_seq_one_letter_code
_entity_poly.pdbx_strand_id
1 'polypeptide(L)'
;MTVLCVRMGALPPVPSRVSTAVQRKIEAGDFYDAQQLVKTFASRYNTKGQPDVAVSICLGFAPQFAEKHRGALTLDLAYAAMQYLQQQEDPPTDEQLEVIASLLGIATSRPEGGPTVKDVSRYVSSAVKWSLRIPNSTVGSLLIHNKAAIAYSRLGNYGLAQGHCIYGGDSHAMAEIVSLSADGCLLRTWTPQGYPSESGFFWLRAVLMLLCVKRTDVAESLLMNHSDVDWR
;
A
#
# COMPACT_ATOMS: atom_id res chain seq x y z
N MET A 1 5.31 -9.65 -20.22
CA MET A 1 6.27 -10.42 -19.41
C MET A 1 7.27 -9.44 -18.82
N THR A 2 7.05 -9.02 -17.58
CA THR A 2 8.10 -8.41 -16.76
C THR A 2 7.85 -8.96 -15.37
N VAL A 3 8.60 -9.99 -15.00
CA VAL A 3 8.66 -10.44 -13.60
C VAL A 3 9.14 -9.21 -12.84
N LEU A 4 8.28 -8.64 -11.99
CA LEU A 4 8.68 -7.61 -11.05
C LEU A 4 9.61 -8.30 -10.03
N CYS A 5 10.85 -8.53 -10.44
CA CYS A 5 11.92 -9.00 -9.58
C CYS A 5 12.32 -7.80 -8.73
N VAL A 6 11.54 -7.55 -7.68
CA VAL A 6 11.92 -6.58 -6.67
C VAL A 6 13.18 -7.15 -6.01
N ARG A 7 14.35 -6.67 -6.42
CA ARG A 7 15.63 -7.06 -5.82
C ARG A 7 15.66 -6.53 -4.41
N MET A 8 15.29 -7.39 -3.45
CA MET A 8 15.50 -7.12 -2.04
C MET A 8 16.99 -7.31 -1.74
N GLY A 9 17.74 -6.21 -1.72
CA GLY A 9 19.20 -6.19 -1.55
C GLY A 9 19.74 -6.76 -0.22
N ALA A 10 18.88 -7.20 0.69
CA ALA A 10 19.26 -7.68 2.02
C ALA A 10 18.60 -9.02 2.43
N LEU A 11 17.72 -9.61 1.61
CA LEU A 11 17.03 -10.83 1.97
C LEU A 11 17.63 -12.07 1.31
N PRO A 12 17.70 -13.22 2.02
CA PRO A 12 18.18 -14.47 1.44
C PRO A 12 17.26 -14.93 0.29
N PRO A 13 17.81 -15.64 -0.71
CA PRO A 13 16.98 -16.18 -1.79
C PRO A 13 15.97 -17.20 -1.24
N VAL A 14 14.80 -17.27 -1.89
CA VAL A 14 13.79 -18.29 -1.58
C VAL A 14 14.39 -19.69 -1.79
N PRO A 15 14.32 -20.61 -0.79
CA PRO A 15 14.88 -21.95 -0.92
C PRO A 15 14.27 -22.72 -2.10
N SER A 16 15.11 -23.36 -2.93
CA SER A 16 14.70 -24.01 -4.18
C SER A 16 13.58 -25.06 -4.04
N ARG A 17 13.56 -25.79 -2.91
CA ARG A 17 12.49 -26.74 -2.57
C ARG A 17 11.15 -26.06 -2.37
N VAL A 18 11.14 -24.90 -1.70
CA VAL A 18 9.94 -24.07 -1.51
C VAL A 18 9.48 -23.55 -2.87
N SER A 19 10.41 -23.00 -3.66
CA SER A 19 10.13 -22.51 -5.02
C SER A 19 9.48 -23.55 -5.91
N THR A 20 10.07 -24.73 -6.00
CA THR A 20 9.52 -25.82 -6.82
C THR A 20 8.12 -26.25 -6.35
N ALA A 21 7.90 -26.37 -5.04
CA ALA A 21 6.63 -26.86 -4.51
C ALA A 21 5.48 -25.85 -4.69
N VAL A 22 5.73 -24.57 -4.42
CA VAL A 22 4.73 -23.51 -4.56
C VAL A 22 4.43 -23.25 -6.04
N GLN A 23 5.47 -23.20 -6.88
CA GLN A 23 5.32 -22.93 -8.30
C GLN A 23 4.42 -23.96 -9.00
N ARG A 24 4.56 -25.25 -8.67
CA ARG A 24 3.68 -26.31 -9.18
C ARG A 24 2.20 -26.05 -8.88
N LYS A 25 1.88 -25.54 -7.69
CA LYS A 25 0.50 -25.22 -7.29
C LYS A 25 -0.02 -23.97 -8.01
N ILE A 26 0.82 -22.95 -8.19
CA ILE A 26 0.48 -21.75 -8.98
C ILE A 26 0.20 -22.13 -10.44
N GLU A 27 1.02 -23.00 -11.04
CA GLU A 27 0.86 -23.48 -12.41
C GLU A 27 -0.39 -24.34 -12.60
N ALA A 28 -0.77 -25.12 -11.59
CA ALA A 28 -2.01 -25.89 -11.58
C ALA A 28 -3.28 -25.04 -11.39
N GLY A 29 -3.15 -23.74 -11.09
CA GLY A 29 -4.28 -22.86 -10.79
C GLY A 29 -4.82 -22.97 -9.36
N ASP A 30 -4.17 -23.76 -8.51
CA ASP A 30 -4.51 -23.98 -7.10
C ASP A 30 -4.03 -22.81 -6.22
N PHE A 31 -4.46 -21.58 -6.52
CA PHE A 31 -3.89 -20.37 -5.90
C PHE A 31 -4.07 -20.31 -4.38
N TYR A 32 -5.23 -20.78 -3.86
CA TYR A 32 -5.47 -20.80 -2.42
C TYR A 32 -4.51 -21.78 -1.71
N ASP A 33 -4.38 -23.00 -2.23
CA ASP A 33 -3.43 -23.99 -1.71
C ASP A 33 -1.99 -23.50 -1.81
N ALA A 34 -1.62 -22.86 -2.92
CA ALA A 34 -0.30 -22.28 -3.11
C ALA A 34 -0.01 -21.24 -2.00
N GLN A 35 -0.96 -20.36 -1.73
CA GLN A 35 -0.83 -19.33 -0.71
C GLN A 35 -0.72 -19.93 0.70
N GLN A 36 -1.55 -20.94 1.03
CA GLN A 36 -1.45 -21.64 2.32
C GLN A 36 -0.12 -22.37 2.47
N LEU A 37 0.39 -22.96 1.38
CA LEU A 37 1.69 -23.62 1.36
C LEU A 37 2.84 -22.63 1.59
N VAL A 38 2.79 -21.43 0.98
CA VAL A 38 3.73 -20.33 1.25
C VAL A 38 3.75 -19.98 2.74
N LYS A 39 2.58 -19.75 3.35
CA LYS A 39 2.46 -19.43 4.79
C LYS A 39 2.99 -20.56 5.67
N THR A 40 2.74 -21.81 5.30
CA THR A 40 3.25 -22.99 6.00
C THR A 40 4.77 -23.04 5.97
N PHE A 41 5.40 -22.82 4.81
CA PHE A 41 6.85 -22.78 4.71
C PHE A 41 7.44 -21.61 5.48
N ALA A 42 6.92 -20.39 5.29
CA ALA A 42 7.41 -19.20 5.99
C ALA A 42 7.34 -19.38 7.52
N SER A 43 6.23 -19.89 8.05
CA SER A 43 6.09 -20.18 9.48
C SER A 43 7.12 -21.20 9.97
N ARG A 44 7.36 -22.28 9.22
CA ARG A 44 8.39 -23.28 9.58
C ARG A 44 9.79 -22.69 9.62
N TYR A 45 10.13 -21.80 8.67
CA TYR A 45 11.43 -21.11 8.66
C TYR A 45 11.54 -20.12 9.82
N ASN A 46 10.48 -19.39 10.14
CA ASN A 46 10.45 -18.49 11.30
C ASN A 46 10.68 -19.26 12.62
N THR A 47 9.99 -20.38 12.83
CA THR A 47 10.17 -21.23 14.03
C THR A 47 11.58 -21.81 14.16
N LYS A 48 12.33 -21.93 13.06
CA LYS A 48 13.73 -22.34 13.05
C LYS A 48 14.71 -21.20 13.33
N GLY A 49 14.23 -20.01 13.69
CA GLY A 49 15.06 -18.84 13.91
C GLY A 49 15.60 -18.23 12.61
N GLN A 50 14.89 -18.41 11.49
CA GLN A 50 15.26 -17.84 10.19
C GLN A 50 14.17 -16.86 9.69
N PRO A 51 13.91 -15.75 10.40
CA PRO A 51 12.86 -14.79 10.05
C PRO A 51 13.10 -14.15 8.68
N ASP A 52 14.35 -13.86 8.30
CA ASP A 52 14.66 -13.29 6.98
C ASP A 52 14.24 -14.22 5.83
N VAL A 53 14.45 -15.53 6.00
CA VAL A 53 14.01 -16.53 5.02
C VAL A 53 12.48 -16.59 4.97
N ALA A 54 11.80 -16.47 6.11
CA ALA A 54 10.34 -16.41 6.17
C ALA A 54 9.78 -15.19 5.42
N VAL A 55 10.37 -14.01 5.64
CA VAL A 55 10.03 -12.78 4.91
C VAL A 55 10.28 -12.98 3.40
N SER A 56 11.43 -13.53 3.03
CA SER A 56 11.82 -13.77 1.63
C SER A 56 10.83 -14.68 0.92
N ILE A 57 10.37 -15.74 1.59
CA ILE A 57 9.34 -16.64 1.07
C ILE A 57 8.05 -15.86 0.79
N CYS A 58 7.54 -15.10 1.76
CA CYS A 58 6.30 -14.35 1.59
C CYS A 58 6.40 -13.29 0.47
N LEU A 59 7.44 -12.46 0.50
CA LEU A 59 7.63 -11.37 -0.44
C LEU A 59 8.02 -11.85 -1.84
N GLY A 60 8.70 -13.01 -1.96
CA GLY A 60 9.04 -13.61 -3.24
C GLY A 60 7.83 -14.15 -4.02
N PHE A 61 6.77 -14.58 -3.34
CA PHE A 61 5.55 -15.07 -4.00
C PHE A 61 4.42 -14.04 -4.08
N ALA A 62 4.36 -13.05 -3.18
CA ALA A 62 3.27 -12.08 -3.16
C ALA A 62 3.00 -11.39 -4.53
N PRO A 63 4.02 -10.91 -5.28
CA PRO A 63 3.81 -10.33 -6.60
C PRO A 63 3.23 -11.30 -7.63
N GLN A 64 3.58 -12.59 -7.55
CA GLN A 64 3.10 -13.61 -8.49
C GLN A 64 1.59 -13.81 -8.40
N PHE A 65 1.00 -13.68 -7.20
CA PHE A 65 -0.45 -13.70 -7.04
C PHE A 65 -1.12 -12.49 -7.69
N ALA A 66 -0.50 -11.31 -7.65
CA ALA A 66 -1.03 -10.13 -8.32
C ALA A 66 -1.01 -10.29 -9.85
N GLU A 67 0.05 -10.89 -10.39
CA GLU A 67 0.16 -11.25 -11.82
C GLU A 67 -0.97 -12.19 -12.27
N LYS A 68 -1.52 -13.01 -11.36
CA LYS A 68 -2.66 -13.90 -11.59
C LYS A 68 -4.00 -13.30 -11.17
N HIS A 69 -4.07 -11.99 -10.96
CA HIS A 69 -5.28 -11.26 -10.56
C HIS A 69 -5.85 -11.76 -9.22
N ARG A 70 -4.96 -12.02 -8.26
CA ARG A 70 -5.27 -12.44 -6.89
C ARG A 70 -4.70 -11.44 -5.89
N GLY A 71 -5.10 -10.18 -6.00
CA GLY A 71 -4.63 -9.09 -5.14
C GLY A 71 -4.90 -9.30 -3.65
N ALA A 72 -6.03 -9.94 -3.29
CA ALA A 72 -6.32 -10.31 -1.91
C ALA A 72 -5.27 -11.28 -1.34
N LEU A 73 -4.84 -12.27 -2.12
CA LEU A 73 -3.80 -13.23 -1.72
C LEU A 73 -2.42 -12.56 -1.62
N THR A 74 -2.14 -11.61 -2.50
CA THR A 74 -0.93 -10.76 -2.42
C THR A 74 -0.87 -10.01 -1.09
N LEU A 75 -1.94 -9.32 -0.66
CA LEU A 75 -1.92 -8.59 0.61
C LEU A 75 -1.90 -9.50 1.83
N ASP A 76 -2.53 -10.68 1.81
CA ASP A 76 -2.43 -11.62 2.93
C ASP A 76 -0.99 -12.12 3.11
N LEU A 77 -0.27 -12.40 2.03
CA LEU A 77 1.16 -12.76 2.09
C LEU A 77 2.03 -11.58 2.51
N ALA A 78 1.75 -10.39 1.99
CA ALA A 78 2.44 -9.17 2.40
C ALA A 78 2.26 -8.93 3.91
N TYR A 79 1.04 -9.09 4.42
CA TYR A 79 0.74 -8.98 5.84
C TYR A 79 1.44 -10.07 6.66
N ALA A 80 1.52 -11.31 6.17
CA ALA A 80 2.29 -12.37 6.83
C ALA A 80 3.78 -12.00 6.92
N ALA A 81 4.37 -11.42 5.87
CA ALA A 81 5.75 -10.91 5.91
C ALA A 81 5.94 -9.84 6.99
N MET A 82 4.97 -8.92 7.14
CA MET A 82 5.00 -7.89 8.18
C MET A 82 5.07 -8.49 9.59
N GLN A 83 4.39 -9.62 9.84
CA GLN A 83 4.44 -10.27 11.15
C GLN A 83 5.85 -10.76 11.51
N TYR A 84 6.68 -11.11 10.51
CA TYR A 84 8.07 -11.52 10.73
C TYR A 84 9.01 -10.30 10.81
N LEU A 85 8.84 -9.30 9.93
CA LEU A 85 9.60 -8.04 10.00
C LEU A 85 9.41 -7.31 11.34
N GLN A 86 8.20 -7.38 11.91
CA GLN A 86 7.93 -6.78 13.22
C GLN A 86 8.63 -7.48 14.39
N GLN A 87 9.09 -8.73 14.22
CA GLN A 87 9.88 -9.44 15.24
C GLN A 87 11.34 -9.01 15.23
N GLN A 88 11.80 -8.38 14.14
CA GLN A 88 13.14 -7.82 14.04
C GLN A 88 13.20 -6.45 14.71
N GLU A 89 14.33 -6.15 15.35
CA GLU A 89 14.56 -4.87 16.04
C GLU A 89 15.07 -3.78 15.11
N ASP A 90 15.70 -4.16 14.00
CA ASP A 90 16.33 -3.24 13.06
C ASP A 90 15.32 -2.26 12.44
N PRO A 91 15.74 -1.00 12.21
CA PRO A 91 14.93 -0.05 11.46
C PRO A 91 14.76 -0.52 10.00
N PRO A 92 13.63 -0.19 9.35
CA PRO A 92 13.43 -0.46 7.93
C PRO A 92 14.52 0.15 7.05
N THR A 93 15.00 -0.60 6.06
CA THR A 93 15.82 -0.02 4.97
C THR A 93 14.93 0.59 3.90
N ASP A 94 15.49 1.51 3.10
CA ASP A 94 14.77 2.14 1.98
C ASP A 94 14.27 1.09 0.97
N GLU A 95 15.06 0.06 0.68
CA GLU A 95 14.64 -1.03 -0.22
C GLU A 95 13.46 -1.82 0.36
N GLN A 96 13.46 -2.09 1.67
CA GLN A 96 12.35 -2.78 2.30
C GLN A 96 11.08 -1.92 2.26
N LEU A 97 11.20 -0.60 2.52
CA LEU A 97 10.08 0.34 2.43
C LEU A 97 9.50 0.37 1.02
N GLU A 98 10.34 0.41 -0.02
CA GLU A 98 9.89 0.35 -1.41
C GLU A 98 9.15 -0.95 -1.74
N VAL A 99 9.68 -2.09 -1.32
CA VAL A 99 9.01 -3.38 -1.52
C VAL A 99 7.63 -3.37 -0.86
N ILE A 100 7.57 -3.04 0.43
CA ILE A 100 6.33 -3.04 1.22
C ILE A 100 5.31 -2.05 0.65
N ALA A 101 5.74 -0.85 0.26
CA ALA A 101 4.84 0.13 -0.33
C ALA A 101 4.34 -0.31 -1.72
N SER A 102 5.20 -0.92 -2.55
CA SER A 102 4.83 -1.37 -3.90
C SER A 102 3.72 -2.45 -3.89
N LEU A 103 3.66 -3.28 -2.84
CA LEU A 103 2.68 -4.35 -2.70
C LEU A 103 1.24 -3.83 -2.66
N LEU A 104 1.01 -2.65 -2.07
CA LEU A 104 -0.30 -1.98 -2.11
C LEU A 104 -0.70 -1.63 -3.54
N GLY A 105 0.24 -1.06 -4.30
CA GLY A 105 0.01 -0.65 -5.67
C GLY A 105 -0.33 -1.81 -6.60
N ILE A 106 0.41 -2.93 -6.49
CA ILE A 106 0.17 -4.09 -7.34
C ILE A 106 -1.10 -4.85 -6.92
N ALA A 107 -1.37 -4.98 -5.61
CA ALA A 107 -2.52 -5.74 -5.12
C ALA A 107 -3.85 -5.04 -5.42
N THR A 108 -3.87 -3.71 -5.43
CA THR A 108 -5.07 -2.91 -5.73
C THR A 108 -5.19 -2.51 -7.20
N SER A 109 -4.26 -2.94 -8.06
CA SER A 109 -4.25 -2.54 -9.47
C SER A 109 -5.46 -3.03 -10.27
N ARG A 110 -6.17 -4.04 -9.78
CA ARG A 110 -7.36 -4.62 -10.41
C ARG A 110 -8.47 -4.83 -9.38
N PRO A 111 -9.73 -4.45 -9.68
CA PRO A 111 -10.86 -4.72 -8.79
C PRO A 111 -11.17 -6.21 -8.66
N GLU A 112 -11.13 -6.95 -9.77
CA GLU A 112 -11.35 -8.40 -9.81
C GLU A 112 -10.29 -9.13 -8.98
N GLY A 113 -10.73 -9.91 -8.00
CA GLY A 113 -9.84 -10.67 -7.11
C GLY A 113 -8.94 -9.77 -6.23
N GLY A 114 -9.21 -8.46 -6.22
CA GLY A 114 -8.53 -7.46 -5.41
C GLY A 114 -8.88 -7.58 -3.92
N PRO A 115 -8.10 -6.95 -3.05
CA PRO A 115 -8.36 -6.92 -1.61
C PRO A 115 -9.58 -6.07 -1.27
N THR A 116 -10.21 -6.36 -0.13
CA THR A 116 -11.23 -5.47 0.46
C THR A 116 -10.57 -4.28 1.15
N VAL A 117 -11.36 -3.26 1.48
CA VAL A 117 -10.91 -2.14 2.34
C VAL A 117 -10.32 -2.67 3.66
N LYS A 118 -10.93 -3.70 4.25
CA LYS A 118 -10.47 -4.30 5.50
C LYS A 118 -9.08 -4.92 5.36
N ASP A 119 -8.82 -5.60 4.23
CA ASP A 119 -7.52 -6.22 3.94
C ASP A 119 -6.44 -5.14 3.77
N VAL A 120 -6.76 -4.08 3.02
CA VAL A 120 -5.87 -2.91 2.88
C VAL A 120 -5.60 -2.27 4.23
N SER A 121 -6.62 -1.98 5.04
CA SER A 121 -6.44 -1.37 6.36
C SER A 121 -5.59 -2.22 7.29
N ARG A 122 -5.81 -3.53 7.32
CA ARG A 122 -5.00 -4.45 8.11
C ARG A 122 -3.52 -4.38 7.72
N TYR A 123 -3.23 -4.39 6.42
CA TYR A 123 -1.86 -4.30 5.92
C TYR A 123 -1.24 -2.93 6.21
N VAL A 124 -1.93 -1.84 5.85
CA VAL A 124 -1.46 -0.46 6.03
C VAL A 124 -1.16 -0.17 7.49
N SER A 125 -2.05 -0.52 8.42
CA SER A 125 -1.80 -0.31 9.85
C SER A 125 -0.55 -1.05 10.33
N SER A 126 -0.32 -2.27 9.84
CA SER A 126 0.88 -3.04 10.19
C SER A 126 2.15 -2.43 9.59
N ALA A 127 2.10 -1.98 8.34
CA ALA A 127 3.21 -1.41 7.60
C ALA A 127 3.61 -0.03 8.17
N VAL A 128 2.63 0.85 8.42
CA VAL A 128 2.85 2.16 9.06
C VAL A 128 3.45 1.97 10.45
N LYS A 129 2.87 1.09 11.29
CA LYS A 129 3.39 0.80 12.63
C LYS A 129 4.84 0.31 12.60
N TRP A 130 5.17 -0.59 11.68
CA TRP A 130 6.54 -1.06 11.51
C TRP A 130 7.49 0.06 11.07
N SER A 131 7.04 0.93 10.17
CA SER A 131 7.83 2.06 9.67
C SER A 131 8.06 3.19 10.68
N LEU A 132 7.38 3.19 11.84
CA LEU A 132 7.68 4.12 12.93
C LEU A 132 9.08 3.90 13.54
N ARG A 133 9.74 2.78 13.23
CA ARG A 133 11.13 2.52 13.64
C ARG A 133 12.15 3.34 12.86
N ILE A 134 11.75 4.03 11.78
CA ILE A 134 12.63 4.99 11.09
C ILE A 134 13.03 6.08 12.09
N PRO A 135 14.34 6.34 12.29
CA PRO A 135 14.79 7.36 13.23
C PRO A 135 14.15 8.73 12.97
N ASN A 136 13.70 9.39 14.04
CA ASN A 136 13.03 10.70 14.02
C ASN A 136 11.67 10.74 13.30
N SER A 137 11.12 9.60 12.88
CA SER A 137 9.77 9.55 12.30
C SER A 137 8.69 9.53 13.39
N THR A 138 7.69 10.41 13.27
CA THR A 138 6.52 10.45 14.16
C THR A 138 5.27 9.83 13.56
N VAL A 139 5.27 9.61 12.24
CA VAL A 139 4.10 9.16 11.46
C VAL A 139 4.38 7.90 10.64
N GLY A 140 5.63 7.45 10.56
CA GLY A 140 6.05 6.32 9.76
C GLY A 140 6.57 6.74 8.38
N SER A 141 6.59 5.81 7.44
CA SER A 141 7.09 6.04 6.08
C SER A 141 6.07 6.79 5.22
N LEU A 142 6.47 7.95 4.71
CA LEU A 142 5.63 8.78 3.83
C LEU A 142 5.29 8.05 2.53
N LEU A 143 6.21 7.20 2.05
CA LEU A 143 5.98 6.35 0.87
C LEU A 143 4.81 5.39 1.09
N ILE A 144 4.74 4.75 2.26
CA ILE A 144 3.64 3.85 2.62
C ILE A 144 2.32 4.61 2.69
N HIS A 145 2.31 5.81 3.29
CA HIS A 145 1.13 6.69 3.30
C HIS A 145 0.66 7.03 1.88
N ASN A 146 1.57 7.41 0.99
CA ASN A 146 1.23 7.74 -0.40
C ASN A 146 0.61 6.54 -1.13
N LYS A 147 1.20 5.35 -1.02
CA LYS A 147 0.64 4.13 -1.65
C LYS A 147 -0.67 3.68 -1.00
N ALA A 148 -0.85 3.89 0.30
CA ALA A 148 -2.10 3.60 1.00
C ALA A 148 -3.23 4.50 0.49
N ALA A 149 -2.97 5.79 0.29
CA ALA A 149 -3.96 6.72 -0.24
C ALA A 149 -4.45 6.32 -1.64
N ILE A 150 -3.53 5.96 -2.54
CA ILE A 150 -3.85 5.44 -3.87
C ILE A 150 -4.67 4.16 -3.78
N ALA A 151 -4.28 3.21 -2.92
CA ALA A 151 -4.98 1.94 -2.74
C ALA A 151 -6.42 2.14 -2.24
N TYR A 152 -6.64 3.02 -1.26
CA TYR A 152 -7.98 3.33 -0.77
C TYR A 152 -8.83 4.06 -1.82
N SER A 153 -8.25 4.98 -2.59
CA SER A 153 -8.94 5.68 -3.68
C SER A 153 -9.47 4.70 -4.74
N ARG A 154 -8.65 3.71 -5.14
CA ARG A 154 -9.05 2.63 -6.07
C ARG A 154 -10.19 1.76 -5.54
N LEU A 155 -10.33 1.67 -4.22
CA LEU A 155 -11.41 0.95 -3.55
C LEU A 155 -12.63 1.84 -3.25
N GLY A 156 -12.64 3.09 -3.73
CA GLY A 156 -13.71 4.05 -3.48
C GLY A 156 -13.77 4.55 -2.03
N ASN A 157 -12.76 4.28 -1.21
CA ASN A 157 -12.71 4.73 0.18
C ASN A 157 -11.93 6.05 0.30
N TYR A 158 -12.54 7.13 -0.18
CA TYR A 158 -11.90 8.44 -0.25
C TYR A 158 -11.63 9.06 1.12
N GLY A 159 -12.43 8.74 2.14
CA GLY A 159 -12.21 9.21 3.51
C GLY A 159 -10.89 8.71 4.09
N LEU A 160 -10.62 7.41 3.96
CA LEU A 160 -9.33 6.83 4.35
C LEU A 160 -8.19 7.29 3.44
N ALA A 161 -8.45 7.39 2.13
CA ALA A 161 -7.46 7.88 1.18
C ALA A 161 -6.94 9.27 1.57
N GLN A 162 -7.85 10.22 1.76
CA GLN A 162 -7.53 11.58 2.17
C GLN A 162 -6.81 11.64 3.53
N GLY A 163 -7.21 10.77 4.48
CA GLY A 163 -6.55 10.64 5.77
C GLY A 163 -5.08 10.24 5.66
N HIS A 164 -4.68 9.48 4.64
CA HIS A 164 -3.27 9.17 4.38
C HIS A 164 -2.52 10.28 3.62
N CYS A 165 -3.22 11.06 2.79
CA CYS A 165 -2.61 12.14 2.02
C CYS A 165 -1.95 13.22 2.88
N ILE A 166 -2.51 13.53 4.05
CA ILE A 166 -1.98 14.62 4.91
C ILE A 166 -0.54 14.39 5.38
N TYR A 167 -0.09 13.14 5.37
CA TYR A 167 1.25 12.76 5.76
C TYR A 167 2.23 12.80 4.59
N GLY A 168 1.75 12.94 3.35
CA GLY A 168 2.59 13.08 2.16
C GLY A 168 3.47 14.32 2.28
N GLY A 169 4.76 14.13 2.53
CA GLY A 169 5.73 15.22 2.71
C GLY A 169 5.99 16.01 1.42
N ASP A 170 5.61 15.45 0.27
CA ASP A 170 5.73 16.12 -1.02
C ASP A 170 4.42 16.84 -1.37
N SER A 171 4.52 18.17 -1.57
CA SER A 171 3.43 18.99 -2.13
C SER A 171 2.95 18.40 -3.44
N HIS A 172 3.88 17.84 -4.21
CA HIS A 172 3.59 17.18 -5.45
C HIS A 172 2.82 15.90 -5.20
N ALA A 173 3.17 15.01 -4.25
CA ALA A 173 2.40 13.79 -3.96
C ALA A 173 1.00 14.05 -3.37
N MET A 174 0.79 15.11 -2.58
CA MET A 174 -0.56 15.53 -2.15
C MET A 174 -1.36 16.11 -3.31
N ALA A 175 -0.74 16.94 -4.15
CA ALA A 175 -1.34 17.44 -5.37
C ALA A 175 -1.57 16.31 -6.39
N GLU A 176 -0.69 15.32 -6.47
CA GLU A 176 -0.76 14.11 -7.28
C GLU A 176 -1.89 13.27 -6.73
N ILE A 177 -2.01 12.92 -5.44
CA ILE A 177 -3.14 12.10 -4.98
C ILE A 177 -4.47 12.87 -5.07
N VAL A 178 -4.44 14.19 -4.85
CA VAL A 178 -5.57 15.05 -5.16
C VAL A 178 -5.77 15.17 -6.66
N SER A 179 -4.84 14.83 -7.57
CA SER A 179 -4.97 14.89 -9.05
C SER A 179 -4.92 13.52 -9.78
N LEU A 180 -4.63 12.41 -9.10
CA LEU A 180 -4.25 11.08 -9.60
C LEU A 180 -5.40 10.11 -9.33
N SER A 181 -6.53 10.37 -9.94
CA SER A 181 -7.16 9.24 -10.61
C SER A 181 -6.88 9.40 -12.10
N ALA A 182 -6.86 8.30 -12.84
CA ALA A 182 -6.75 8.32 -14.30
C ALA A 182 -7.87 9.17 -14.96
N ASP A 183 -8.88 9.55 -14.18
CA ASP A 183 -10.08 10.28 -14.56
C ASP A 183 -10.18 11.68 -13.88
N GLY A 184 -9.13 12.12 -13.16
CA GLY A 184 -9.08 13.42 -12.50
C GLY A 184 -9.01 13.38 -10.98
N CYS A 185 -9.00 14.55 -10.39
CA CYS A 185 -8.70 14.78 -8.98
C CYS A 185 -9.50 13.92 -7.97
N LEU A 186 -8.90 13.41 -6.88
CA LEU A 186 -9.61 12.61 -5.86
C LEU A 186 -10.86 13.34 -5.35
N LEU A 187 -10.76 14.65 -5.14
CA LEU A 187 -11.90 15.47 -4.74
C LEU A 187 -12.93 15.56 -5.87
N ARG A 188 -12.53 15.66 -7.14
CA ARG A 188 -13.45 15.62 -8.29
C ARG A 188 -14.16 14.29 -8.44
N THR A 189 -13.51 13.19 -8.10
CA THR A 189 -14.14 11.86 -8.10
C THR A 189 -15.07 11.68 -6.90
N TRP A 190 -14.73 12.24 -5.75
CA TRP A 190 -15.47 12.07 -4.50
C TRP A 190 -16.66 13.03 -4.36
N THR A 191 -16.49 14.31 -4.73
CA THR A 191 -17.51 15.37 -4.60
C THR A 191 -18.86 14.99 -5.22
N PRO A 192 -18.95 14.40 -6.43
CA PRO A 192 -20.23 13.99 -7.03
C PRO A 192 -20.96 12.86 -6.27
N GLN A 193 -20.28 12.19 -5.32
CA GLN A 193 -20.87 11.13 -4.50
C GLN A 193 -21.51 11.68 -3.20
N GLY A 194 -21.26 12.95 -2.86
CA GLY A 194 -21.88 13.65 -1.76
C GLY A 194 -23.16 14.39 -2.16
N TYR A 195 -23.77 15.10 -1.21
CA TYR A 195 -24.89 15.97 -1.55
C TYR A 195 -24.38 17.20 -2.34
N PRO A 196 -25.15 17.70 -3.33
CA PRO A 196 -24.75 18.89 -4.08
C PRO A 196 -24.43 20.10 -3.20
N SER A 197 -25.16 20.28 -2.09
CA SER A 197 -24.92 21.34 -1.10
C SER A 197 -23.65 21.18 -0.25
N GLU A 198 -22.97 20.03 -0.36
CA GLU A 198 -21.71 19.74 0.35
C GLU A 198 -20.49 19.84 -0.57
N SER A 199 -20.66 20.19 -1.84
CA SER A 199 -19.61 20.24 -2.85
C SER A 199 -18.37 21.01 -2.35
N GLY A 200 -18.58 22.23 -1.84
CA GLY A 200 -17.52 23.07 -1.26
C GLY A 200 -16.88 22.48 0.00
N PHE A 201 -17.59 21.63 0.77
CA PHE A 201 -17.04 21.04 2.00
C PHE A 201 -15.94 20.02 1.75
N PHE A 202 -15.97 19.29 0.63
CA PHE A 202 -14.89 18.38 0.26
C PHE A 202 -13.56 19.12 0.06
N TRP A 203 -13.63 20.27 -0.61
CA TRP A 203 -12.49 21.15 -0.87
C TRP A 203 -12.04 21.90 0.38
N LEU A 204 -12.99 22.49 1.12
CA LEU A 204 -12.71 23.16 2.39
C LEU A 204 -12.00 22.22 3.37
N ARG A 205 -12.46 20.97 3.49
CA ARG A 205 -11.84 19.97 4.34
C ARG A 205 -10.39 19.69 3.93
N ALA A 206 -10.12 19.52 2.63
CA ALA A 206 -8.76 19.30 2.13
C ALA A 206 -7.83 20.49 2.42
N VAL A 207 -8.31 21.72 2.18
CA VAL A 207 -7.58 22.96 2.47
C VAL A 207 -7.27 23.09 3.96
N LEU A 208 -8.27 22.90 4.83
CA LEU A 208 -8.08 22.97 6.28
C LEU A 208 -7.08 21.92 6.78
N MET A 209 -7.15 20.69 6.25
CA MET A 209 -6.19 19.63 6.60
C MET A 209 -4.76 20.04 6.24
N LEU A 210 -4.53 20.61 5.05
CA LEU A 210 -3.22 21.13 4.62
C LEU A 210 -2.73 22.28 5.50
N LEU A 211 -3.60 23.21 5.87
CA LEU A 211 -3.27 24.31 6.77
C LEU A 211 -2.90 23.81 8.18
N CYS A 212 -3.60 22.82 8.71
CA CYS A 212 -3.28 22.19 10.00
C CYS A 212 -1.89 21.55 10.02
N VAL A 213 -1.41 21.02 8.88
CA VAL A 213 -0.03 20.50 8.74
C VAL A 213 0.96 21.55 8.22
N LYS A 214 0.59 22.84 8.26
CA LYS A 214 1.40 24.01 7.87
C LYS A 214 1.89 23.97 6.41
N ARG A 215 1.11 23.35 5.52
CA ARG A 215 1.38 23.27 4.07
C ARG A 215 0.58 24.33 3.32
N THR A 216 0.88 25.60 3.61
CA THR A 216 0.19 26.75 3.00
C THR A 216 0.44 26.84 1.50
N ASP A 217 1.64 26.46 1.04
CA ASP A 217 2.03 26.35 -0.37
C ASP A 217 1.08 25.45 -1.18
N VAL A 218 0.77 24.27 -0.62
CA VAL A 218 -0.10 23.27 -1.26
C VAL A 218 -1.54 23.70 -1.18
N ALA A 219 -1.98 24.24 -0.04
CA ALA A 219 -3.33 24.74 0.14
C ALA A 219 -3.65 25.86 -0.87
N GLU A 220 -2.72 26.79 -1.07
CA GLU A 220 -2.84 27.86 -2.06
C GLU A 220 -2.87 27.31 -3.48
N SER A 221 -1.93 26.42 -3.84
CA SER A 221 -1.88 25.77 -5.16
C SER A 221 -3.17 24.99 -5.46
N LEU A 222 -3.73 24.29 -4.48
CA LEU A 222 -5.00 23.57 -4.59
C LEU A 222 -6.16 24.53 -4.89
N LEU A 223 -6.24 25.67 -4.22
CA LEU A 223 -7.28 26.66 -4.47
C LEU A 223 -7.12 27.34 -5.84
N MET A 224 -5.89 27.68 -6.24
CA MET A 224 -5.62 28.38 -7.51
C MET A 224 -5.87 27.48 -8.74
N ASN A 225 -5.45 26.23 -8.68
CA ASN A 225 -5.59 25.27 -9.79
C ASN A 225 -7.02 24.72 -9.94
N HIS A 226 -7.91 25.00 -8.98
CA HIS A 226 -9.29 24.52 -8.95
C HIS A 226 -10.29 25.66 -8.68
N SER A 227 -10.07 26.80 -9.33
CA SER A 227 -10.98 27.96 -9.29
C SER A 227 -12.35 27.70 -9.95
N ASP A 228 -12.50 26.58 -10.66
CA ASP A 228 -13.74 26.11 -11.27
C ASP A 228 -14.70 25.41 -10.30
N VAL A 229 -14.28 25.18 -9.05
CA VAL A 229 -15.13 24.60 -8.01
C VAL A 229 -16.25 25.58 -7.66
N ASP A 230 -17.50 25.12 -7.73
CA ASP A 230 -18.63 25.90 -7.23
C ASP A 230 -18.63 25.88 -5.70
N TRP A 231 -18.36 27.04 -5.10
CA TRP A 231 -18.33 27.23 -3.66
C TRP A 231 -19.70 27.66 -3.08
N ARG A 232 -20.73 27.76 -3.93
CA ARG A 232 -22.08 28.20 -3.55
C ARG A 232 -23.01 27.06 -3.15
#